data_AF-A0A2M8CC36-F1
#
_entry.id   AF-A0A2M8CC36-F1
#
_cell.length_a   1.000
_cell.length_b   1.000
_cell.length_c   1.000
_cell.angle_alpha   90.00
_cell.angle_beta   90.00
_cell.angle_gamma   90.00
#
_symmetry.space_group_name_H-M   'P 1'
#
loop_
_entity.id
_entity.type
_entity.pdbx_description
1 polymer ?
#
loop_
_entity_poly.entity_id
_entity_poly.type
_entity_poly.pdbx_seq_one_letter_code
_entity_poly.pdbx_strand_id
1 'polypeptide(L)'
;MYQQIITKIITMKDYNELVNHIKENITISEVVQKLGNLQLKKKGNSLVGNCPTHHPSTSGTCFNVITDKNFCYCHNCGVGGSSIDLVMLTLNIDFKEALEWFNKSFSLGYSNNFIGINFVKTQEELQRERELKAKSFLLEELLTEGKRMLFEPEGKDALSYLVNERKFDEEKIKQTELFYLPSKSETKQILYKAYPEMS
;
A
#
# COMPACT_ATOMS: atom_id res chain seq x y z
N MET A 1 -8.36 5.99 -36.88
CA MET A 1 -9.27 6.41 -35.80
C MET A 1 -10.33 5.33 -35.48
N TYR A 2 -11.16 4.90 -36.44
CA TYR A 2 -12.22 3.89 -36.21
C TYR A 2 -11.71 2.52 -35.73
N GLN A 3 -10.61 2.04 -36.31
CA GLN A 3 -10.02 0.75 -35.94
C GLN A 3 -9.45 0.73 -34.51
N GLN A 4 -8.86 1.84 -34.05
CA GLN A 4 -8.39 2.01 -32.67
C GLN A 4 -9.55 2.03 -31.67
N ILE A 5 -10.70 2.62 -32.04
CA ILE A 5 -11.91 2.65 -31.21
C ILE A 5 -12.49 1.23 -31.08
N ILE A 6 -12.61 0.49 -32.19
CA ILE A 6 -13.10 -0.90 -32.17
C ILE A 6 -12.17 -1.80 -31.35
N THR A 7 -10.85 -1.71 -31.54
CA THR A 7 -9.89 -2.47 -30.73
C THR A 7 -10.04 -2.16 -29.25
N LYS A 8 -10.20 -0.88 -28.88
CA LYS A 8 -10.39 -0.47 -27.48
C LYS A 8 -11.72 -0.97 -26.88
N ILE A 9 -12.80 -1.05 -27.67
CA ILE A 9 -14.09 -1.57 -27.20
C ILE A 9 -14.01 -3.08 -26.98
N ILE A 10 -13.36 -3.82 -27.89
CA ILE A 10 -13.19 -5.28 -27.78
C ILE A 10 -12.30 -5.60 -26.56
N THR A 11 -11.18 -4.91 -26.38
CA THR A 11 -10.29 -5.15 -25.22
C THR A 11 -10.97 -4.81 -23.89
N MET A 12 -11.82 -3.78 -23.85
CA MET A 12 -12.54 -3.40 -22.63
C MET A 12 -13.70 -4.35 -22.30
N LYS A 13 -14.30 -5.00 -23.31
CA LYS A 13 -15.28 -6.08 -23.12
C LYS A 13 -14.60 -7.34 -22.57
N ASP A 14 -13.51 -7.78 -23.20
CA ASP A 14 -12.71 -8.92 -22.73
C ASP A 14 -12.21 -8.73 -21.29
N TYR A 15 -11.83 -7.50 -20.93
CA TYR A 15 -11.38 -7.14 -19.59
C TYR A 15 -12.48 -7.29 -18.52
N ASN A 16 -13.65 -6.70 -18.74
CA ASN A 16 -14.74 -6.79 -17.77
C ASN A 16 -15.25 -8.23 -17.64
N GLU A 17 -15.30 -8.96 -18.75
CA GLU A 17 -15.64 -10.39 -18.74
C GLU A 17 -14.61 -11.20 -17.97
N LEU A 18 -13.31 -10.94 -18.13
CA LEU A 18 -12.25 -11.61 -17.35
C LEU A 18 -12.38 -11.31 -15.84
N VAL A 19 -12.58 -10.04 -15.45
CA VAL A 19 -12.75 -9.67 -14.04
C VAL A 19 -13.96 -10.37 -13.43
N ASN A 20 -15.10 -10.39 -14.14
CA ASN A 20 -16.30 -11.08 -13.69
C ASN A 20 -16.08 -12.59 -13.62
N HIS A 21 -15.43 -13.17 -14.63
CA HIS A 21 -15.08 -14.58 -14.65
C HIS A 21 -14.25 -14.96 -13.42
N ILE A 22 -13.23 -14.18 -13.07
CA ILE A 22 -12.40 -14.40 -11.88
C ILE A 22 -13.25 -14.33 -10.61
N LYS A 23 -14.10 -13.30 -10.47
CA LYS A 23 -14.92 -13.10 -9.27
C LYS A 23 -15.96 -14.21 -9.06
N GLU A 24 -16.52 -14.73 -10.14
CA GLU A 24 -17.63 -15.70 -10.08
C GLU A 24 -17.17 -17.15 -10.07
N ASN A 25 -16.05 -17.45 -10.75
CA ASN A 25 -15.65 -18.84 -11.04
C ASN A 25 -14.37 -19.29 -10.35
N ILE A 26 -13.57 -18.36 -9.80
CA ILE A 26 -12.28 -18.69 -9.17
C ILE A 26 -12.33 -18.38 -7.68
N THR A 27 -12.20 -19.41 -6.87
CA THR A 27 -12.21 -19.25 -5.41
C THR A 27 -10.85 -18.77 -4.91
N ILE A 28 -10.85 -18.00 -3.82
CA ILE A 28 -9.61 -17.53 -3.18
C ILE A 28 -8.77 -18.71 -2.67
N SER A 29 -9.39 -19.84 -2.35
CA SER A 29 -8.71 -21.08 -1.95
C SER A 29 -7.88 -21.66 -3.10
N GLU A 30 -8.41 -21.68 -4.33
CA GLU A 30 -7.66 -22.10 -5.52
C GLU A 30 -6.51 -21.16 -5.83
N VAL A 31 -6.70 -19.85 -5.62
CA VAL A 31 -5.64 -18.85 -5.78
C VAL A 31 -4.51 -19.07 -4.79
N VAL A 32 -4.82 -19.31 -3.50
CA VAL A 32 -3.81 -19.64 -2.49
C VAL A 32 -2.99 -20.87 -2.91
N GLN A 33 -3.66 -21.91 -3.42
CA GLN A 33 -2.99 -23.13 -3.90
C GLN A 33 -2.07 -22.85 -5.11
N LYS A 34 -2.53 -22.02 -6.06
CA LYS A 34 -1.75 -21.64 -7.25
C LYS A 34 -0.53 -20.77 -6.91
N LEU A 35 -0.64 -19.89 -5.92
CA LEU A 35 0.48 -19.07 -5.45
C LEU A 35 1.58 -19.92 -4.81
N GLY A 36 1.22 -20.95 -4.03
CA GLY A 36 2.12 -21.99 -3.52
C GLY A 36 3.18 -21.52 -2.52
N ASN A 37 3.43 -20.22 -2.39
CA ASN A 37 4.41 -19.61 -1.49
C ASN A 37 3.80 -19.13 -0.15
N LEU A 38 2.47 -19.21 0.00
CA LEU A 38 1.77 -18.81 1.21
C LEU A 38 1.73 -19.97 2.22
N GLN A 39 2.49 -19.83 3.31
CA GLN A 39 2.48 -20.78 4.43
C GLN A 39 1.26 -20.56 5.33
N LEU A 40 0.07 -20.97 4.87
CA LEU A 40 -1.18 -20.86 5.62
C LEU A 40 -1.63 -22.21 6.18
N LYS A 41 -2.18 -22.19 7.39
CA LYS A 41 -2.76 -23.37 8.07
C LYS A 41 -4.28 -23.25 8.10
N LYS A 42 -4.98 -24.36 7.88
CA LYS A 42 -6.44 -24.39 7.95
C LYS A 42 -6.92 -24.21 9.39
N LYS A 43 -7.87 -23.31 9.59
CA LYS A 43 -8.56 -23.05 10.86
C LYS A 43 -10.04 -22.78 10.58
N GLY A 44 -10.87 -23.82 10.74
CA GLY A 44 -12.30 -23.75 10.38
C GLY A 44 -12.49 -23.49 8.88
N ASN A 45 -13.29 -22.47 8.56
CA ASN A 45 -13.56 -22.00 7.19
C ASN A 45 -12.52 -20.98 6.68
N SER A 46 -11.33 -20.96 7.29
CA SER A 46 -10.30 -20.00 6.94
C SER A 46 -8.92 -20.60 6.88
N LEU A 47 -8.01 -19.94 6.16
CA LEU A 47 -6.58 -20.25 6.14
C LEU A 47 -5.85 -19.10 6.84
N VAL A 48 -5.03 -19.40 7.83
CA VAL A 48 -4.35 -18.40 8.67
C VAL A 48 -2.84 -18.55 8.62
N GLY A 49 -2.11 -17.43 8.65
CA GLY A 49 -0.65 -17.45 8.67
C GLY A 49 -0.03 -16.05 8.69
N ASN A 50 1.20 -15.94 8.19
CA ASN A 50 1.91 -14.67 8.10
C ASN A 50 1.41 -13.83 6.92
N CYS A 51 1.41 -12.51 7.11
CA CYS A 51 1.14 -11.55 6.04
C CYS A 51 2.24 -11.65 4.96
N PRO A 52 1.89 -11.75 3.67
CA PRO A 52 2.89 -11.89 2.60
C PRO A 52 3.68 -10.61 2.34
N THR A 53 3.19 -9.44 2.78
CA THR A 53 3.78 -8.14 2.42
C THR A 53 4.54 -7.47 3.56
N HIS A 54 4.08 -7.61 4.80
CA HIS A 54 4.60 -6.79 5.91
C HIS A 54 4.77 -7.63 7.16
N HIS A 55 6.04 -7.90 7.48
CA HIS A 55 6.60 -8.48 8.70
C HIS A 55 5.96 -9.80 9.20
N PRO A 56 6.77 -10.82 9.54
CA PRO A 56 6.28 -11.95 10.30
C PRO A 56 5.69 -11.45 11.63
N SER A 57 4.41 -11.72 11.87
CA SER A 57 3.81 -11.39 13.17
C SER A 57 4.46 -12.21 14.29
N THR A 58 4.57 -11.66 15.49
CA THR A 58 5.08 -12.38 16.67
C THR A 58 4.29 -13.67 16.94
N SER A 59 2.99 -13.71 16.57
CA SER A 59 2.12 -14.89 16.70
C SER A 59 2.05 -15.78 15.44
N GLY A 60 2.73 -15.42 14.35
CA GLY A 60 2.70 -16.15 13.08
C GLY A 60 1.34 -16.24 12.36
N THR A 61 0.32 -15.49 12.80
CA THR A 61 -1.11 -15.71 12.45
C THR A 61 -1.89 -14.41 12.24
N CYS A 62 -1.27 -13.36 11.73
CA CYS A 62 -1.93 -12.07 11.47
C CYS A 62 -2.80 -12.04 10.21
N PHE A 63 -2.53 -12.90 9.22
CA PHE A 63 -3.20 -12.94 7.93
C PHE A 63 -4.23 -14.04 7.89
N ASN A 64 -5.41 -13.72 7.34
CA ASN A 64 -6.57 -14.59 7.33
C ASN A 64 -7.20 -14.60 5.93
N VAL A 65 -7.40 -15.77 5.35
CA VAL A 65 -8.12 -16.01 4.09
C VAL A 65 -9.42 -16.72 4.43
N ILE A 66 -10.53 -16.02 4.30
CA ILE A 66 -11.88 -16.48 4.62
C ILE A 66 -12.47 -17.08 3.33
N THR A 67 -12.44 -18.42 3.23
CA THR A 67 -12.67 -19.11 1.94
C THR A 67 -14.12 -19.04 1.47
N ASP A 68 -15.08 -19.07 2.38
CA ASP A 68 -16.51 -18.95 2.09
C ASP A 68 -16.91 -17.54 1.61
N LYS A 69 -16.13 -16.51 2.00
CA LYS A 69 -16.35 -15.13 1.57
C LYS A 69 -15.46 -14.69 0.40
N ASN A 70 -14.59 -15.57 -0.12
CA ASN A 70 -13.59 -15.22 -1.13
C ASN A 70 -12.80 -13.94 -0.79
N PHE A 71 -12.40 -13.81 0.47
CA PHE A 71 -11.83 -12.57 1.01
C PHE A 71 -10.60 -12.84 1.87
N CYS A 72 -9.60 -11.95 1.84
CA CYS A 72 -8.44 -12.00 2.72
C CYS A 72 -8.26 -10.70 3.51
N TYR A 73 -7.67 -10.79 4.70
CA TYR A 73 -7.41 -9.64 5.55
C TYR A 73 -6.27 -9.90 6.54
N CYS A 74 -5.44 -8.88 6.76
CA CYS A 74 -4.42 -8.86 7.81
C CYS A 74 -4.90 -8.01 8.99
N HIS A 75 -5.07 -8.61 10.16
CA HIS A 75 -5.48 -7.89 11.37
C HIS A 75 -4.40 -6.96 11.94
N ASN A 76 -3.15 -7.09 11.49
CA ASN A 76 -2.03 -6.27 11.99
C ASN A 76 -1.78 -5.02 11.13
N CYS A 77 -1.84 -5.13 9.80
CA CYS A 77 -1.58 -3.98 8.91
C CYS A 77 -2.82 -3.46 8.17
N GLY A 78 -3.97 -4.11 8.31
CA GLY A 78 -5.25 -3.67 7.73
C GLY A 78 -5.39 -3.89 6.22
N VAL A 79 -4.38 -4.47 5.55
CA VAL A 79 -4.48 -4.81 4.12
C VAL A 79 -5.35 -6.04 3.93
N GLY A 80 -6.12 -6.07 2.85
CA GLY A 80 -7.03 -7.16 2.54
C GLY A 80 -7.85 -6.86 1.29
N GLY A 81 -8.60 -7.86 0.82
CA GLY A 81 -9.40 -7.72 -0.38
C GLY A 81 -9.86 -9.06 -0.97
N SER A 82 -10.19 -9.01 -2.25
CA SER A 82 -10.60 -10.13 -3.08
C SER A 82 -9.45 -11.09 -3.41
N SER A 83 -9.76 -12.14 -4.18
CA SER A 83 -8.76 -13.03 -4.78
C SER A 83 -7.76 -12.30 -5.66
N ILE A 84 -8.16 -11.21 -6.33
CA ILE A 84 -7.25 -10.39 -7.15
C ILE A 84 -6.28 -9.61 -6.26
N ASP A 85 -6.80 -8.99 -5.19
CA ASP A 85 -5.98 -8.26 -4.23
C ASP A 85 -4.95 -9.17 -3.56
N LEU A 86 -5.32 -10.43 -3.28
CA LEU A 86 -4.37 -11.42 -2.74
C LEU A 86 -3.17 -11.65 -3.68
N VAL A 87 -3.40 -11.78 -4.98
CA VAL A 87 -2.34 -11.98 -5.98
C VAL A 87 -1.46 -10.74 -6.06
N MET A 88 -2.07 -9.55 -6.15
CA MET A 88 -1.36 -8.27 -6.18
C MET A 88 -0.46 -8.11 -4.95
N LEU A 89 -1.00 -8.38 -3.76
CA LEU A 89 -0.25 -8.32 -2.50
C LEU A 89 0.89 -9.35 -2.47
N THR A 90 0.63 -10.58 -2.89
CA THR A 90 1.60 -11.67 -2.75
C THR A 90 2.75 -11.58 -3.76
N LEU A 91 2.46 -11.11 -4.97
CA LEU A 91 3.46 -10.97 -6.04
C LEU A 91 4.04 -9.56 -6.16
N ASN A 92 3.47 -8.59 -5.42
CA ASN A 92 3.81 -7.18 -5.50
C ASN A 92 3.72 -6.63 -6.93
N ILE A 93 2.58 -6.92 -7.58
CA ILE A 93 2.28 -6.53 -8.96
C ILE A 93 1.01 -5.69 -9.03
N ASP A 94 0.84 -4.96 -10.11
CA ASP A 94 -0.36 -4.16 -10.34
C ASP A 94 -1.58 -5.03 -10.74
N PHE A 95 -2.75 -4.41 -10.86
CA PHE A 95 -3.98 -5.12 -11.19
C PHE A 95 -3.93 -5.77 -12.58
N LYS A 96 -3.32 -5.11 -13.58
CA LYS A 96 -3.23 -5.65 -14.94
C LYS A 96 -2.36 -6.89 -14.95
N GLU A 97 -1.19 -6.80 -14.31
CA GLU A 97 -0.28 -7.93 -14.13
C GLU A 97 -0.97 -9.07 -13.36
N ALA A 98 -1.81 -8.76 -12.37
CA ALA A 98 -2.61 -9.76 -11.67
C ALA A 98 -3.62 -10.45 -12.60
N LEU A 99 -4.33 -9.71 -13.46
CA LEU A 99 -5.23 -10.32 -14.47
C LEU A 99 -4.47 -11.22 -15.45
N GLU A 100 -3.31 -10.78 -15.92
CA GLU A 100 -2.44 -11.60 -16.78
C GLU A 100 -2.00 -12.88 -16.06
N TRP A 101 -1.69 -12.78 -14.76
CA TRP A 101 -1.41 -13.93 -13.92
C TRP A 101 -2.60 -14.88 -13.82
N PHE A 102 -3.82 -14.39 -13.61
CA PHE A 102 -5.03 -15.24 -13.59
C PHE A 102 -5.24 -15.94 -14.92
N ASN A 103 -5.21 -15.18 -16.01
CA ASN A 103 -5.43 -15.70 -17.36
C ASN A 103 -4.45 -16.83 -17.70
N LYS A 104 -3.17 -16.66 -17.32
CA LYS A 104 -2.12 -17.68 -17.52
C LYS A 104 -2.24 -18.85 -16.55
N SER A 105 -2.45 -18.59 -15.26
CA SER A 105 -2.39 -19.62 -14.20
C SER A 105 -3.60 -20.55 -14.20
N PHE A 106 -4.74 -20.07 -14.71
CA PHE A 106 -5.99 -20.81 -14.86
C PHE A 106 -6.33 -21.12 -16.32
N SER A 107 -5.44 -20.79 -17.27
CA SER A 107 -5.63 -21.05 -18.71
C SER A 107 -6.98 -20.55 -19.25
N LEU A 108 -7.37 -19.32 -18.89
CA LEU A 108 -8.71 -18.79 -19.15
C LEU A 108 -8.95 -18.39 -20.61
N GLY A 109 -7.88 -18.23 -21.41
CA GLY A 109 -7.96 -18.01 -22.86
C GLY A 109 -8.34 -16.60 -23.28
N TYR A 110 -8.32 -15.62 -22.36
CA TYR A 110 -8.55 -14.21 -22.69
C TYR A 110 -7.31 -13.62 -23.39
N SER A 111 -7.50 -12.54 -24.17
CA SER A 111 -6.39 -11.88 -24.83
C SER A 111 -5.51 -11.13 -23.81
N ASN A 112 -4.18 -11.30 -23.86
CA ASN A 112 -3.24 -10.56 -22.99
C ASN A 112 -3.05 -9.09 -23.43
N ASN A 113 -3.81 -8.62 -24.42
CA ASN A 113 -3.71 -7.27 -24.94
C ASN A 113 -4.62 -6.30 -24.16
N PHE A 114 -4.34 -6.12 -22.86
CA PHE A 114 -4.91 -5.03 -22.06
C PHE A 114 -4.19 -3.69 -22.34
N ILE A 115 -3.51 -3.56 -23.49
CA ILE A 115 -2.78 -2.37 -23.91
C ILE A 115 -3.79 -1.25 -24.17
N GLY A 116 -3.66 -0.13 -23.45
CA GLY A 116 -4.57 1.02 -23.58
C GLY A 116 -5.82 0.96 -22.71
N ILE A 117 -5.97 -0.08 -21.87
CA ILE A 117 -6.81 0.00 -20.67
C ILE A 117 -6.03 0.80 -19.65
N ASN A 118 -6.00 2.12 -19.84
CA ASN A 118 -5.68 3.00 -18.73
C ASN A 118 -6.78 2.74 -17.70
N PHE A 119 -6.41 2.21 -16.54
CA PHE A 119 -7.24 2.35 -15.35
C PHE A 119 -7.46 3.84 -15.19
N VAL A 120 -8.60 4.32 -15.68
CA VAL A 120 -9.07 5.64 -15.32
C VAL A 120 -9.35 5.49 -13.85
N LYS A 121 -8.37 5.86 -13.00
CA LYS A 121 -8.56 5.97 -11.56
C LYS A 121 -9.89 6.69 -11.38
N THR A 122 -10.76 6.11 -10.57
CA THR A 122 -11.99 6.78 -10.19
C THR A 122 -11.64 8.18 -9.66
N GLN A 123 -12.58 9.12 -9.74
CA GLN A 123 -12.33 10.45 -9.16
C GLN A 123 -11.98 10.33 -7.68
N GLU A 124 -12.53 9.35 -6.97
CA GLU A 124 -12.21 9.05 -5.58
C GLU A 124 -10.77 8.54 -5.39
N GLU A 125 -10.30 7.59 -6.21
CA GLU A 125 -8.91 7.10 -6.14
C GLU A 125 -7.89 8.18 -6.50
N LEU A 126 -8.19 9.00 -7.51
CA LEU A 126 -7.36 10.12 -7.90
C LEU A 126 -7.32 11.19 -6.80
N GLN A 127 -8.47 11.45 -6.17
CA GLN A 127 -8.56 12.35 -5.03
C GLN A 127 -7.75 11.82 -3.83
N ARG A 128 -7.91 10.54 -3.50
CA ARG A 128 -7.16 9.88 -2.43
C ARG A 128 -5.65 9.91 -2.68
N GLU A 129 -5.21 9.67 -3.90
CA GLU A 129 -3.80 9.77 -4.28
C GLU A 129 -3.28 11.20 -4.14
N ARG A 130 -4.04 12.20 -4.59
CA ARG A 130 -3.70 13.62 -4.42
C ARG A 130 -3.57 13.97 -2.94
N GLU A 131 -4.50 13.51 -2.11
CA GLU A 131 -4.47 13.72 -0.66
C GLU A 131 -3.27 13.04 0.01
N LEU A 132 -2.96 11.80 -0.35
CA LEU A 132 -1.81 11.07 0.18
C LEU A 132 -0.51 11.76 -0.23
N LYS A 133 -0.42 12.21 -1.48
CA LYS A 133 0.74 12.94 -1.98
C LYS A 133 0.92 14.28 -1.27
N ALA A 134 -0.16 15.03 -1.08
CA ALA A 134 -0.13 16.27 -0.30
C ALA A 134 0.32 16.01 1.14
N LYS A 135 -0.21 14.98 1.80
CA LYS A 135 0.20 14.57 3.16
C LYS A 135 1.69 14.18 3.22
N SER A 136 2.22 13.50 2.21
CA SER A 136 3.65 13.15 2.12
C SER A 136 4.53 14.40 2.14
N PHE A 137 4.21 15.38 1.30
CA PHE A 137 4.97 16.63 1.24
C PHE A 137 4.95 17.39 2.58
N LEU A 138 3.78 17.49 3.22
CA LEU A 138 3.68 18.14 4.53
C LEU A 138 4.49 17.42 5.60
N LEU A 139 4.55 16.09 5.55
CA LEU A 139 5.34 15.29 6.47
C LEU A 139 6.84 15.46 6.21
N GLU A 140 7.27 15.46 4.95
CA GLU A 140 8.66 15.70 4.55
C GLU A 140 9.16 17.08 5.02
N GLU A 141 8.33 18.11 4.87
CA GLU A 141 8.63 19.46 5.35
C GLU A 141 8.78 19.48 6.88
N LEU A 142 7.85 18.83 7.60
CA LEU A 142 7.89 18.75 9.06
C LEU A 142 9.10 17.96 9.58
N LEU A 143 9.48 16.88 8.88
CA LEU A 143 10.68 16.11 9.21
C LEU A 143 11.94 16.95 9.01
N THR A 144 12.01 17.68 7.89
CA THR A 144 13.15 18.55 7.56
C THR A 144 13.32 19.65 8.60
N GLU A 145 12.25 20.38 8.89
CA GLU A 145 12.27 21.46 9.88
C GLU A 145 12.47 20.93 11.30
N GLY A 146 11.81 19.82 11.67
CA GLY A 146 11.98 19.20 12.97
C GLY A 146 13.41 18.72 13.22
N LYS A 147 14.12 18.24 12.18
CA LYS A 147 15.53 17.86 12.30
C LYS A 147 16.40 19.07 12.60
N ARG A 148 16.17 20.17 11.89
CA ARG A 148 16.84 21.46 12.14
C ARG A 148 16.59 21.92 13.57
N MET A 149 15.31 21.94 13.97
CA MET A 149 14.86 22.43 15.28
C MET A 149 15.41 21.61 16.45
N LEU A 150 15.73 20.33 16.27
CA LEU A 150 16.36 19.50 17.31
C LEU A 150 17.67 20.11 17.83
N PHE A 151 18.41 20.83 16.98
CA PHE A 151 19.68 21.48 17.31
C PHE A 151 19.55 22.99 17.58
N GLU A 152 18.33 23.49 17.70
CA GLU A 152 18.00 24.89 17.94
C GLU A 152 17.39 25.08 19.35
N PRO A 153 17.16 26.33 19.80
CA PRO A 153 16.61 26.58 21.14
C PRO A 153 15.33 25.80 21.45
N GLU A 154 14.48 25.58 20.45
CA GLU A 154 13.22 24.84 20.55
C GLU A 154 13.43 23.36 20.91
N GLY A 155 14.45 22.73 20.32
CA GLY A 155 14.79 21.33 20.57
C GLY A 155 15.74 21.09 21.74
N LYS A 156 16.20 22.14 22.41
CA LYS A 156 17.26 22.09 23.43
C LYS A 156 17.01 21.05 24.53
N ASP A 157 15.79 20.98 25.06
CA ASP A 157 15.44 20.05 26.13
C ASP A 157 15.49 18.60 25.64
N ALA A 158 15.00 18.35 24.41
CA ALA A 158 15.06 17.04 23.77
C ALA A 158 16.50 16.62 23.48
N LEU A 159 17.33 17.52 22.94
CA LEU A 159 18.74 17.25 22.70
C LEU A 159 19.50 17.01 24.01
N SER A 160 19.23 17.80 25.05
CA SER A 160 19.80 17.63 26.38
C SER A 160 19.47 16.26 26.96
N TYR A 161 18.22 15.82 26.86
CA TYR A 161 17.83 14.47 27.28
C TYR A 161 18.61 13.38 26.53
N LEU A 162 18.75 13.50 25.21
CA LEU A 162 19.49 12.52 24.39
C LEU A 162 20.98 12.46 24.74
N VAL A 163 21.64 13.62 24.90
CA VAL A 163 23.08 13.68 25.13
C VAL A 163 23.42 13.47 26.62
N ASN A 164 22.73 14.16 27.53
CA ASN A 164 23.11 14.19 28.94
C ASN A 164 22.55 13.01 29.73
N GLU A 165 21.31 12.58 29.46
CA GLU A 165 20.68 11.48 30.20
C GLU A 165 20.88 10.15 29.48
N ARG A 166 20.66 10.12 28.17
CA ARG A 166 20.76 8.90 27.35
C ARG A 166 22.16 8.62 26.83
N LYS A 167 23.10 9.57 27.00
CA LYS A 167 24.51 9.43 26.63
C LYS A 167 24.75 9.13 25.15
N PHE A 168 23.87 9.62 24.28
CA PHE A 168 24.10 9.57 22.85
C PHE A 168 25.14 10.61 22.42
N ASP A 169 25.91 10.26 21.38
CA ASP A 169 26.88 11.14 20.74
C ASP A 169 26.15 12.11 19.79
N GLU A 170 26.30 13.41 20.00
CA GLU A 170 25.65 14.45 19.22
C GLU A 170 25.99 14.37 17.72
N GLU A 171 27.25 14.08 17.37
CA GLU A 171 27.68 13.98 15.97
C GLU A 171 27.06 12.77 15.27
N LYS A 172 26.75 11.71 16.03
CA LYS A 172 26.00 10.56 15.51
C LYS A 172 24.51 10.87 15.39
N ILE A 173 23.94 11.67 16.30
CA ILE A 173 22.53 12.10 16.20
C ILE A 173 22.31 12.88 14.90
N LYS A 174 23.25 13.76 14.51
CA LYS A 174 23.18 14.53 13.24
C LYS A 174 23.10 13.65 11.98
N GLN A 175 23.55 12.40 12.06
CA GLN A 175 23.54 11.44 10.95
C GLN A 175 22.28 10.55 10.94
N THR A 176 21.35 10.78 11.87
CA THR A 176 20.13 9.98 12.03
C THR A 176 18.89 10.71 11.52
N GLU A 177 17.78 10.00 11.48
CA GLU A 177 16.46 10.54 11.19
C GLU A 177 15.74 11.10 12.43
N LEU A 178 16.44 11.23 13.57
CA LEU A 178 15.86 11.82 14.78
C LEU A 178 15.54 13.29 14.56
N PHE A 179 14.35 13.70 14.97
CA PHE A 179 13.87 15.07 14.80
C PHE A 179 13.06 15.51 16.03
N TYR A 180 13.01 16.81 16.26
CA TYR A 180 12.13 17.42 17.24
C TYR A 180 10.75 17.64 16.61
N LEU A 181 9.69 17.17 17.25
CA LEU A 181 8.32 17.42 16.82
C LEU A 181 7.81 18.73 17.45
N PRO A 182 7.60 19.80 16.66
CA PRO A 182 7.13 21.08 17.20
C PRO A 182 5.70 20.99 17.73
N SER A 183 5.29 21.98 18.52
CA SER A 183 3.89 22.08 18.95
C SER A 183 2.97 22.29 17.75
N LYS A 184 1.68 21.98 17.92
CA LYS A 184 0.67 22.18 16.87
C LYS A 184 0.64 23.61 16.33
N SER A 185 0.92 24.61 17.16
CA SER A 185 0.96 26.01 16.73
C SER A 185 2.17 26.29 15.85
N GLU A 186 3.35 25.82 16.25
CA GLU A 186 4.60 25.97 15.49
C GLU A 186 4.54 25.20 14.19
N THR A 187 4.04 23.96 14.19
CA THR A 187 3.80 23.18 12.97
C THR A 187 2.95 23.95 11.96
N LYS A 188 1.86 24.60 12.40
CA LYS A 188 1.04 25.41 11.50
C LYS A 188 1.83 26.58 10.91
N GLN A 189 2.62 27.28 11.72
CA GLN A 189 3.42 28.41 11.25
C GLN A 189 4.49 27.97 10.25
N ILE A 190 5.15 26.84 10.51
CA ILE A 190 6.12 26.21 9.60
C ILE A 190 5.44 25.91 8.26
N LEU A 191 4.30 25.22 8.28
CA LEU A 191 3.59 24.85 7.06
C LEU A 191 3.03 26.07 6.31
N TYR A 192 2.52 27.10 6.99
CA TYR A 192 2.06 28.33 6.34
C TYR A 192 3.20 29.17 5.75
N LYS A 193 4.40 29.08 6.33
CA LYS A 193 5.58 29.73 5.77
C LYS A 193 6.08 29.01 4.52
N ALA A 194 6.11 27.68 4.55
CA ALA A 194 6.52 26.84 3.41
C ALA A 194 5.49 26.87 2.27
N TYR A 195 4.20 26.94 2.63
CA TYR A 195 3.06 26.90 1.71
C TYR A 195 2.07 28.04 2.04
N PRO A 196 2.38 29.29 1.67
CA PRO A 196 1.53 30.46 1.96
C PRO A 196 0.11 30.34 1.38
N GLU A 197 -0.07 29.59 0.31
CA GLU A 197 -1.37 29.29 -0.30
C GLU A 197 -2.31 28.47 0.58
N MET A 198 -1.80 27.86 1.67
CA MET A 198 -2.59 27.10 2.64
C MET A 198 -3.06 27.94 3.83
N SER A 199 -2.62 29.21 3.92
CA SER A 199 -2.90 30.12 5.05
C SER A 199 -4.26 30.80 5.01
#